data_AF-A0A3M1CML4-F1
#
_entry.id   AF-A0A3M1CML4-F1
#
_cell.length_a   1.000
_cell.length_b   1.000
_cell.length_c   1.000
_cell.angle_alpha   90.00
_cell.angle_beta   90.00
_cell.angle_gamma   90.00
#
_symmetry.space_group_name_H-M   'P 1'
#
loop_
_entity.id
_entity.type
_entity.pdbx_description
1 polymer ?
#
loop_
_entity_poly.entity_id
_entity_poly.type
_entity_poly.pdbx_seq_one_letter_code
_entity_poly.pdbx_strand_id
1 'polypeptide(L)'
;FGIIHNPNKFHDNNCDPFVADVWEFPAVRRTFRLAILDGIVAQAHGGPAFLPGYAWNFGGLLVSTDPVAIDKVAESIIEKKRSELRLPSLDEEKRPPRYLRTAASRGLGSDNLDDIIIARG
;
A
#
# COMPACT_ATOMS: atom_id res chain seq x y z
N PHE A 1 10.80 -2.85 -11.89
CA PHE A 1 10.11 -3.63 -12.96
C PHE A 1 8.63 -3.68 -12.65
N GLY A 2 7.78 -3.92 -13.65
CA GLY A 2 6.33 -3.95 -13.47
C GLY A 2 5.60 -3.55 -14.75
N ILE A 3 4.42 -2.95 -14.59
CA ILE A 3 3.52 -2.56 -15.68
C ILE A 3 3.85 -1.20 -16.33
N ILE A 4 4.90 -0.50 -15.85
CA ILE A 4 5.35 0.79 -16.37
C ILE A 4 6.86 0.82 -16.59
N HIS A 5 7.30 1.65 -17.53
CA HIS A 5 8.71 1.94 -17.80
C HIS A 5 9.27 2.97 -16.82
N ASN A 6 10.54 2.82 -16.41
CA ASN A 6 11.23 3.72 -15.46
C ASN A 6 10.43 4.06 -14.18
N PRO A 7 9.96 3.07 -13.39
CA PRO A 7 9.15 3.33 -12.20
C PRO A 7 9.85 4.22 -11.16
N ASN A 8 11.19 4.29 -11.18
CA ASN A 8 11.93 5.17 -10.29
C ASN A 8 11.63 6.67 -10.50
N LYS A 9 11.12 7.05 -11.67
CA LYS A 9 10.70 8.43 -11.99
C LYS A 9 9.36 8.82 -11.37
N PHE A 10 8.66 7.86 -10.75
CA PHE A 10 7.33 8.02 -10.17
C PHE A 10 7.36 8.05 -8.64
N HIS A 11 8.54 8.25 -8.03
CA HIS A 11 8.71 8.33 -6.58
C HIS A 11 8.70 9.76 -6.01
N ASP A 12 8.73 10.77 -6.87
CA ASP A 12 8.60 12.17 -6.42
C ASP A 12 7.28 12.39 -5.68
N ASN A 13 7.26 13.37 -4.77
CA ASN A 13 6.11 13.69 -3.93
C ASN A 13 5.51 12.46 -3.19
N ASN A 14 6.36 11.52 -2.76
CA ASN A 14 5.92 10.31 -2.05
C ASN A 14 4.94 9.46 -2.88
N CYS A 15 5.21 9.40 -4.20
CA CYS A 15 4.45 8.64 -5.20
C CYS A 15 3.04 9.17 -5.53
N ASP A 16 2.66 10.37 -5.07
CA ASP A 16 1.36 11.00 -5.32
C ASP A 16 1.51 12.14 -6.36
N PRO A 17 0.71 12.20 -7.45
CA PRO A 17 -0.41 11.32 -7.82
C PRO A 17 0.00 10.06 -8.60
N PHE A 18 1.29 9.82 -8.79
CA PHE A 18 1.80 8.85 -9.75
C PHE A 18 1.23 7.44 -9.63
N VAL A 19 1.05 6.90 -8.42
CA VAL A 19 0.43 5.56 -8.25
C VAL A 19 -1.05 5.59 -8.66
N ALA A 20 -1.76 6.66 -8.34
CA ALA A 20 -3.16 6.84 -8.77
C ALA A 20 -3.25 6.92 -10.30
N ASP A 21 -2.33 7.64 -10.95
CA ASP A 21 -2.27 7.76 -12.42
C ASP A 21 -2.06 6.39 -13.09
N VAL A 22 -1.24 5.52 -12.51
CA VAL A 22 -1.03 4.14 -13.02
C VAL A 22 -2.33 3.34 -12.94
N TRP A 23 -3.07 3.42 -11.84
CA TRP A 23 -4.34 2.72 -11.68
C TRP A 23 -5.46 3.28 -12.56
N GLU A 24 -5.39 4.57 -12.91
CA GLU A 24 -6.34 5.21 -13.82
C GLU A 24 -6.06 4.87 -15.29
N PHE A 25 -4.83 4.49 -15.64
CA PHE A 25 -4.46 4.21 -17.02
C PHE A 25 -5.36 3.10 -17.63
N PRO A 26 -6.02 3.34 -18.79
CA PRO A 26 -7.04 2.44 -19.29
C PRO A 26 -6.59 0.99 -19.49
N ALA A 27 -5.33 0.77 -19.89
CA ALA A 27 -4.79 -0.57 -20.07
C ALA A 27 -4.63 -1.33 -18.74
N VAL A 28 -4.36 -0.63 -17.64
CA VAL A 28 -4.27 -1.19 -16.29
C VAL A 28 -5.66 -1.41 -15.73
N ARG A 29 -6.49 -0.36 -15.69
CA ARG A 29 -7.85 -0.41 -15.12
C ARG A 29 -8.72 -1.48 -15.75
N ARG A 30 -8.63 -1.67 -17.07
CA ARG A 30 -9.44 -2.67 -17.80
C ARG A 30 -8.98 -4.11 -17.57
N THR A 31 -7.71 -4.32 -17.24
CA THR A 31 -7.12 -5.66 -17.12
C THR A 31 -6.93 -6.11 -15.69
N PHE A 32 -6.97 -5.18 -14.72
CA PHE A 32 -6.92 -5.51 -13.31
C PHE A 32 -8.10 -6.39 -12.90
N ARG A 33 -7.80 -7.44 -12.15
CA ARG A 33 -8.78 -8.40 -11.62
C ARG A 33 -8.56 -8.70 -10.15
N LEU A 34 -7.30 -8.82 -9.75
CA LEU A 34 -6.90 -9.27 -8.43
C LEU A 34 -5.51 -8.72 -8.09
N ALA A 35 -5.36 -8.20 -6.88
CA ALA A 35 -4.09 -7.94 -6.24
C ALA A 35 -3.85 -8.99 -5.15
N ILE A 36 -2.63 -9.52 -5.10
CA ILE A 36 -2.16 -10.41 -4.05
C ILE A 36 -0.88 -9.79 -3.49
N LEU A 37 -0.90 -9.46 -2.20
CA LEU A 37 0.26 -8.98 -1.45
C LEU A 37 0.80 -10.14 -0.62
N ASP A 38 2.06 -10.49 -0.88
CA ASP A 38 2.80 -11.44 -0.06
C ASP A 38 3.33 -10.76 1.19
N GLY A 39 2.83 -11.21 2.34
CA GLY A 39 3.26 -10.77 3.66
C GLY A 39 3.84 -11.91 4.50
N ILE A 40 4.49 -12.94 3.93
CA ILE A 40 5.14 -13.96 4.76
C ILE A 40 6.07 -13.30 5.80
N VAL A 41 6.89 -12.35 5.35
CA VAL A 41 7.68 -11.45 6.21
C VAL A 41 7.32 -10.01 5.87
N ALA A 42 6.93 -9.25 6.88
CA ALA A 42 6.61 -7.82 6.74
C ALA A 42 7.63 -6.97 7.51
N GLN A 43 7.79 -5.69 7.14
CA GLN A 43 8.72 -4.77 7.78
C GLN A 43 8.13 -3.35 7.92
N ALA A 44 8.19 -2.79 9.13
CA ALA A 44 7.47 -1.57 9.48
C ALA A 44 8.29 -0.28 9.25
N HIS A 45 9.60 -0.40 9.04
CA HIS A 45 10.51 0.72 8.85
C HIS A 45 11.82 0.31 8.14
N GLY A 46 12.52 1.27 7.56
CA GLY A 46 13.85 1.06 6.96
C GLY A 46 13.88 0.39 5.60
N GLY A 47 12.71 0.23 4.96
CA GLY A 47 12.64 -0.17 3.55
C GLY A 47 13.29 0.87 2.62
N PRO A 48 13.67 0.49 1.38
CA PRO A 48 13.43 -0.81 0.75
C PRO A 48 14.41 -1.92 1.17
N ALA A 49 15.45 -1.59 1.94
CA ALA A 49 16.39 -2.59 2.45
C ALA A 49 15.73 -3.45 3.54
N PHE A 50 16.13 -4.72 3.61
CA PHE A 50 15.72 -5.59 4.71
C PHE A 50 16.49 -5.25 5.98
N LEU A 51 15.77 -4.90 7.05
CA LEU A 51 16.28 -4.61 8.38
C LEU A 51 15.58 -5.51 9.41
N PRO A 52 16.26 -6.57 9.90
CA PRO A 52 15.66 -7.55 10.80
C PRO A 52 14.99 -6.95 12.05
N GLY A 53 15.55 -5.86 12.59
CA GLY A 53 15.01 -5.19 13.78
C GLY A 53 13.62 -4.56 13.60
N TYR A 54 13.17 -4.36 12.36
CA TYR A 54 11.84 -3.83 12.04
C TYR A 54 10.95 -4.85 11.34
N ALA A 55 11.45 -6.07 11.12
CA ALA A 55 10.75 -7.13 10.43
C ALA A 55 10.03 -8.07 11.40
N TRP A 56 8.92 -8.66 10.94
CA TRP A 56 8.21 -9.71 11.69
C TRP A 56 7.59 -10.73 10.74
N ASN A 57 7.36 -11.93 11.27
CA ASN A 57 6.58 -12.95 10.57
C ASN A 57 5.10 -12.54 10.61
N PHE A 58 4.59 -11.94 9.54
CA PHE A 58 3.15 -11.71 9.39
C PHE A 58 2.45 -13.00 8.96
N GLY A 59 3.11 -13.83 8.14
CA GLY A 59 2.68 -15.20 7.85
C GLY A 59 1.37 -15.29 7.08
N GLY A 60 1.05 -14.29 6.27
CA GLY A 60 -0.23 -14.20 5.57
C GLY A 60 -0.14 -13.50 4.22
N LEU A 61 -1.22 -13.63 3.44
CA LEU A 61 -1.43 -12.92 2.18
C LEU A 61 -2.58 -11.93 2.36
N LEU A 62 -2.49 -10.78 1.72
CA LEU A 62 -3.67 -9.93 1.48
C LEU A 62 -4.11 -10.13 0.04
N VAL A 63 -5.41 -10.31 -0.17
CA VAL A 63 -5.98 -10.59 -1.49
C VAL A 63 -7.18 -9.67 -1.69
N SER A 64 -7.21 -8.93 -2.79
CA SER A 64 -8.25 -7.93 -3.04
C SER A 64 -8.56 -7.76 -4.53
N THR A 65 -9.82 -7.51 -4.86
CA THR A 65 -10.25 -7.04 -6.18
C THR A 65 -10.34 -5.51 -6.26
N ASP A 66 -9.98 -4.81 -5.18
CA ASP A 66 -9.85 -3.36 -5.10
C ASP A 66 -8.36 -3.02 -4.84
N PRO A 67 -7.70 -2.30 -5.78
CA PRO A 67 -6.27 -2.03 -5.68
C PRO A 67 -5.92 -0.96 -4.64
N VAL A 68 -6.87 -0.10 -4.24
CA VAL A 68 -6.65 0.92 -3.20
C VAL A 68 -6.88 0.30 -1.83
N ALA A 69 -7.90 -0.55 -1.69
CA ALA A 69 -8.26 -1.17 -0.43
C ALA A 69 -7.14 -2.09 0.12
N ILE A 70 -6.46 -2.86 -0.73
CA ILE A 70 -5.36 -3.74 -0.29
C ILE A 70 -4.22 -2.94 0.33
N ASP A 71 -3.85 -1.83 -0.30
CA ASP A 71 -2.78 -0.95 0.19
C ASP A 71 -3.24 -0.21 1.46
N LYS A 72 -4.52 0.17 1.55
CA LYS A 72 -5.07 0.78 2.77
C LYS A 72 -5.05 -0.18 3.96
N VAL A 73 -5.41 -1.45 3.74
CA VAL A 73 -5.31 -2.48 4.77
C VAL A 73 -3.85 -2.72 5.14
N ALA A 74 -2.94 -2.79 4.17
CA ALA A 74 -1.51 -2.94 4.43
C ALA A 74 -0.92 -1.76 5.23
N GLU A 75 -1.30 -0.52 4.90
CA GLU A 75 -0.96 0.68 5.67
C GLU A 75 -1.40 0.53 7.13
N SER A 76 -2.66 0.12 7.37
CA SER A 76 -3.18 -0.04 8.73
C SER A 76 -2.41 -1.09 9.55
N ILE A 77 -1.97 -2.19 8.91
CA ILE A 77 -1.16 -3.24 9.53
C ILE A 77 0.22 -2.68 9.87
N ILE A 78 0.82 -1.91 8.96
CA ILE A 78 2.12 -1.26 9.19
C ILE A 78 2.02 -0.25 10.32
N GLU A 79 1.02 0.63 10.34
CA GLU A 79 0.84 1.62 11.42
C GLU A 79 0.64 0.97 12.78
N LYS A 80 -0.17 -0.09 12.84
CA LYS A 80 -0.31 -0.89 14.06
C LYS A 80 1.05 -1.42 14.51
N LYS A 81 1.85 -1.96 13.59
CA LYS A 81 3.17 -2.50 13.95
C LYS A 81 4.16 -1.40 14.37
N ARG A 82 4.11 -0.24 13.74
CA ARG A 82 4.91 0.94 14.12
C ARG A 82 4.60 1.36 15.55
N SER A 83 3.31 1.41 15.91
CA SER A 83 2.87 1.70 17.28
C SER A 83 3.41 0.67 18.30
N GLU A 84 3.32 -0.64 18.00
CA GLU A 84 3.88 -1.71 18.85
C GLU A 84 5.39 -1.54 19.09
N LEU A 85 6.11 -1.07 18.08
CA LEU A 85 7.56 -0.81 18.13
C LEU A 85 7.91 0.58 18.70
N ARG A 86 6.91 1.37 19.12
CA ARG A 86 7.08 2.76 19.58
C ARG A 86 7.78 3.66 18.56
N LEU A 87 7.54 3.40 17.27
CA LEU A 87 7.94 4.26 16.18
C LEU A 87 6.88 5.35 15.98
N PRO A 88 7.24 6.55 15.50
CA PRO A 88 6.25 7.55 15.11
C PRO A 88 5.35 7.00 13.99
N SER A 89 4.16 7.55 13.80
CA SER A 89 3.31 7.19 12.66
C SER A 89 3.94 7.60 11.32
N LEU A 90 3.40 7.12 10.19
CA LEU A 90 3.84 7.59 8.87
C LEU A 90 3.53 9.08 8.67
N ASP A 91 2.45 9.57 9.27
CA ASP A 91 2.09 10.99 9.25
C ASP A 91 3.07 11.85 10.06
N GLU A 92 3.45 11.41 11.27
CA GLU A 92 4.45 12.07 12.10
C GLU A 92 5.83 12.11 11.41
N GLU A 93 6.17 11.08 10.64
CA GLU A 93 7.37 11.05 9.79
C GLU A 93 7.18 11.76 8.42
N LYS A 94 6.06 12.44 8.19
CA LYS A 94 5.74 13.21 6.98
C LYS A 94 5.76 12.39 5.69
N ARG A 95 5.55 11.09 5.79
CA ARG A 95 5.52 10.14 4.67
C ARG A 95 4.25 9.29 4.60
N PRO A 96 3.04 9.84 4.84
CA PRO A 96 1.83 9.08 4.61
C PRO A 96 1.69 8.72 3.10
N PRO A 97 1.11 7.57 2.77
CA PRO A 97 0.81 7.16 1.39
C PRO A 97 -0.38 7.97 0.83
N ARG A 98 -0.15 9.27 0.57
CA ARG A 98 -1.20 10.22 0.12
C ARG A 98 -1.91 9.79 -1.16
N TYR A 99 -1.26 9.02 -2.00
CA TYR A 99 -1.86 8.48 -3.23
C TYR A 99 -3.14 7.67 -2.96
N LEU A 100 -3.32 7.08 -1.76
CA LEU A 100 -4.54 6.35 -1.41
C LEU A 100 -5.75 7.28 -1.48
N ARG A 101 -5.63 8.47 -0.89
CA ARG A 101 -6.69 9.48 -0.91
C ARG A 101 -6.93 10.00 -2.32
N THR A 102 -5.86 10.26 -3.06
CA THR A 102 -5.94 10.69 -4.46
C THR A 102 -6.67 9.64 -5.31
N ALA A 103 -6.29 8.37 -5.21
CA ALA A 103 -6.90 7.26 -5.95
C ALA A 103 -8.38 7.06 -5.58
N ALA A 104 -8.73 7.12 -4.29
CA ALA A 104 -10.11 7.01 -3.84
C ALA A 104 -10.97 8.16 -4.38
N SER A 105 -10.45 9.40 -4.35
CA SER A 105 -11.16 10.57 -4.89
C SER A 105 -11.46 10.47 -6.40
N ARG A 106 -10.73 9.62 -7.12
CA ARG A 106 -10.91 9.33 -8.56
C ARG A 106 -11.75 8.07 -8.84
N GLY A 107 -12.31 7.42 -7.81
CA GLY A 107 -13.09 6.19 -8.00
C GLY A 107 -12.25 4.98 -8.46
N LEU A 108 -10.99 4.92 -8.01
CA LEU A 108 -10.09 3.80 -8.29
C LEU A 108 -10.16 2.69 -7.24
N GLY A 109 -10.79 2.95 -6.09
CA GLY A 109 -10.97 2.02 -4.98
C GLY A 109 -11.28 2.75 -3.67
N SER A 110 -11.32 2.03 -2.54
CA SER A 110 -11.59 2.61 -1.22
C SER A 110 -10.32 2.84 -0.38
N ASP A 111 -10.18 4.04 0.20
CA ASP A 111 -9.17 4.38 1.23
C ASP A 111 -9.75 4.40 2.65
N ASN A 112 -11.00 3.97 2.84
CA ASN A 112 -11.69 3.95 4.12
C ASN A 112 -11.84 2.52 4.65
N LEU A 113 -11.28 2.25 5.84
CA LEU A 113 -11.31 0.92 6.44
C LEU A 113 -12.73 0.45 6.80
N ASP A 114 -13.64 1.37 7.11
CA ASP A 114 -15.03 1.01 7.44
C ASP A 114 -15.80 0.46 6.22
N ASP A 115 -15.34 0.79 5.01
CA ASP A 115 -15.92 0.32 3.74
C ASP A 115 -15.27 -0.98 3.24
N ILE A 116 -14.25 -1.51 3.96
CA ILE A 116 -13.46 -2.67 3.53
C ILE A 116 -13.80 -3.89 4.40
N ILE A 117 -14.42 -4.90 3.77
CA ILE A 117 -14.71 -6.18 4.43
C ILE A 117 -13.43 -7.02 4.45
N ILE A 118 -12.91 -7.30 5.65
CA ILE A 118 -11.77 -8.19 5.85
C ILE A 118 -12.28 -9.58 6.22
N ALA A 119 -12.24 -10.51 5.27
CA ALA A 119 -12.45 -11.93 5.54
C ALA A 119 -11.13 -12.58 5.98
N ARG A 120 -11.17 -13.40 7.02
CA ARG A 120 -10.03 -14.21 7.47
C ARG A 120 -10.35 -15.69 7.24
N GLY A 121 -9.51 -16.35 6.46
CA GLY A 121 -9.57 -17.80 6.21
C GLY A 121 -8.75 -18.60 7.20
#